data_AF-A0A2W4P9U8-F1
#
_entry.id   AF-A0A2W4P9U8-F1
#
_cell.length_a   1.000
_cell.length_b   1.000
_cell.length_c   1.000
_cell.angle_alpha   90.00
_cell.angle_beta   90.00
_cell.angle_gamma   90.00
#
_symmetry.space_group_name_H-M   'P 1'
#
loop_
_entity.id
_entity.type
_entity.pdbx_description
1 polymer ?
#
loop_
_entity_poly.entity_id
_entity_poly.type
_entity_poly.pdbx_seq_one_letter_code
_entity_poly.pdbx_strand_id
1 'polypeptide(L)'
;YRFLGQNWLTVEMLIEAEKPLSPSLEFYVPPAGQGEPVITYLSDQLFQEFGDFCGVLVSRELNAQPWASVMAEAGLCLARHLQAMGYVGHFDLDAVVDDDERVYLLEVNSRRTGGTHVHEFAHFMFGGVLPDKVALLKHRSSEAGTAP
;
A
#
# COMPACT_ATOMS: atom_id res chain seq x y z
N TYR A 1 -19.41 20.06 -14.52
CA TYR A 1 -19.34 19.68 -13.10
C TYR A 1 -20.48 18.73 -12.70
N ARG A 2 -20.61 17.57 -13.36
CA ARG A 2 -21.59 16.50 -13.00
C ARG A 2 -20.93 15.31 -12.30
N PHE A 3 -19.61 15.35 -12.16
CA PHE A 3 -18.77 14.24 -11.66
C PHE A 3 -18.78 14.10 -10.12
N LEU A 4 -19.07 15.17 -9.38
CA LEU A 4 -18.94 15.21 -7.92
C LEU A 4 -20.22 14.82 -7.16
N GLY A 5 -21.26 14.35 -7.85
CA GLY A 5 -22.59 14.12 -7.25
C GLY A 5 -23.17 12.71 -7.44
N GLN A 6 -22.41 11.78 -8.03
CA GLN A 6 -22.86 10.41 -8.24
C GLN A 6 -21.84 9.46 -7.62
N ASN A 7 -22.28 8.71 -6.61
CA ASN A 7 -21.51 7.60 -6.04
C ASN A 7 -21.67 6.42 -7.00
N TRP A 8 -20.66 6.21 -7.83
CA TRP A 8 -20.58 5.01 -8.66
C TRP A 8 -20.28 3.81 -7.77
N LEU A 9 -20.91 2.68 -8.08
CA LEU A 9 -20.62 1.41 -7.42
C LEU A 9 -19.64 0.64 -8.29
N THR A 10 -18.49 0.28 -7.72
CA THR A 10 -17.57 -0.70 -8.32
C THR A 10 -18.10 -2.09 -7.98
N VAL A 11 -18.20 -2.96 -8.98
CA VAL A 11 -18.50 -4.38 -8.82
C VAL A 11 -17.35 -5.15 -9.42
N GLU A 12 -16.68 -5.94 -8.60
CA GLU A 12 -15.47 -6.69 -8.95
C GLU A 12 -15.56 -8.14 -8.46
N MET A 13 -14.63 -8.96 -8.92
CA MET A 13 -14.53 -10.36 -8.51
C MET A 13 -13.94 -10.47 -7.11
N LEU A 14 -14.58 -11.25 -6.24
CA LEU A 14 -13.96 -11.66 -4.99
C LEU A 14 -12.82 -12.64 -5.28
N ILE A 15 -11.61 -12.31 -4.85
CA ILE A 15 -10.45 -13.20 -4.92
C ILE A 15 -10.40 -14.00 -3.62
N GLU A 16 -10.66 -15.30 -3.71
CA GLU A 16 -10.58 -16.24 -2.59
C GLU A 16 -9.16 -16.80 -2.49
N ALA A 17 -8.61 -16.85 -1.28
CA ALA A 17 -7.32 -17.47 -0.98
C ALA A 17 -7.35 -18.09 0.43
N GLU A 18 -6.64 -19.18 0.64
CA GLU A 18 -6.47 -19.78 1.97
C GLU A 18 -5.60 -18.89 2.87
N LYS A 19 -4.62 -18.21 2.28
CA LYS A 19 -3.72 -17.27 2.98
C LYS A 19 -3.63 -15.95 2.20
N PRO A 20 -4.70 -15.14 2.21
CA PRO A 20 -4.71 -13.89 1.49
C PRO A 20 -3.64 -12.96 2.06
N LEU A 21 -2.76 -12.48 1.21
CA LEU A 21 -1.88 -11.35 1.51
C LEU A 21 -2.52 -10.08 0.96
N SER A 22 -2.30 -8.96 1.66
CA SER A 22 -2.86 -7.67 1.26
C SER A 22 -1.76 -6.62 1.21
N PRO A 23 -0.82 -6.74 0.25
CA PRO A 23 0.28 -5.81 0.16
C PRO A 23 -0.17 -4.41 -0.24
N SER A 24 0.53 -3.41 0.31
CA SER A 24 0.36 -2.01 -0.03
C SER A 24 1.73 -1.39 -0.32
N LEU A 25 1.86 -0.81 -1.50
CA LEU A 25 3.11 -0.26 -2.04
C LEU A 25 2.98 1.25 -2.21
N GLU A 26 3.78 2.03 -1.48
CA GLU A 26 3.77 3.48 -1.59
C GLU A 26 4.72 3.98 -2.67
N PHE A 27 4.25 4.97 -3.42
CA PHE A 27 5.00 5.71 -4.41
C PHE A 27 5.09 7.19 -4.05
N TYR A 28 6.22 7.81 -4.38
CA TYR A 28 6.33 9.26 -4.54
C TYR A 28 6.44 9.62 -6.02
N VAL A 29 5.54 10.47 -6.48
CA VAL A 29 5.51 11.01 -7.84
C VAL A 29 6.00 12.46 -7.83
N PRO A 30 7.19 12.76 -8.37
CA PRO A 30 7.67 14.14 -8.48
C PRO A 30 6.95 14.88 -9.62
N PRO A 31 6.98 16.23 -9.63
CA PRO A 31 6.51 17.01 -10.77
C PRO A 31 7.16 16.58 -12.09
N ALA A 32 6.41 16.68 -13.19
CA ALA A 32 6.93 16.36 -14.52
C ALA A 32 8.24 17.12 -14.81
N GLY A 33 9.27 16.41 -15.25
CA GLY A 33 10.61 16.95 -15.48
C GLY A 33 11.52 17.03 -14.25
N GLN A 34 11.06 16.63 -13.07
CA GLN A 34 11.88 16.60 -11.83
C GLN A 34 12.34 15.20 -11.42
N GLY A 35 12.13 14.20 -12.29
CA GLY A 35 12.57 12.82 -12.08
C GLY A 35 11.46 11.80 -12.36
N GLU A 36 11.82 10.53 -12.20
CA GLU A 36 10.89 9.41 -12.31
C GLU A 36 10.16 9.17 -10.98
N PRO A 37 8.95 8.59 -11.01
CA PRO A 37 8.30 8.06 -9.82
C PRO A 37 9.19 7.02 -9.12
N VAL A 38 9.16 7.03 -7.79
CA VAL A 38 9.93 6.10 -6.96
C VAL A 38 9.03 5.36 -5.99
N ILE A 39 9.37 4.11 -5.71
CA ILE A 39 8.80 3.34 -4.61
C ILE A 39 9.46 3.81 -3.31
N THR A 40 8.66 4.08 -2.28
CA THR A 40 9.19 4.46 -0.96
C THR A 40 9.26 3.26 -0.02
N TYR A 41 8.18 2.49 0.10
CA TYR A 41 8.15 1.25 0.86
C TYR A 41 7.08 0.28 0.38
N LEU A 42 7.30 -1.01 0.67
CA LEU A 42 6.31 -2.07 0.59
C LEU A 42 5.92 -2.48 2.01
N SER A 43 4.62 -2.64 2.23
CA SER A 43 4.04 -3.15 3.47
C SER A 43 3.02 -4.23 3.19
N ASP A 44 2.67 -4.98 4.24
CA ASP A 44 1.52 -5.87 4.24
C ASP A 44 0.45 -5.30 5.18
N GLN A 45 -0.78 -5.20 4.70
CA GLN A 45 -1.92 -4.75 5.50
C GLN A 45 -2.41 -5.91 6.36
N LEU A 46 -2.59 -5.64 7.65
CA LEU A 46 -3.03 -6.64 8.61
C LEU A 46 -4.50 -6.43 8.92
N PHE A 47 -5.24 -7.52 8.87
CA PHE A 47 -6.66 -7.57 9.15
C PHE A 47 -6.94 -8.52 10.31
N GLN A 48 -7.91 -8.16 11.13
CA GLN A 48 -8.53 -9.04 12.12
C GLN A 48 -9.64 -9.87 11.46
N GLU A 49 -10.32 -10.67 12.26
CA GLU A 49 -11.51 -11.41 11.83
C GLU A 49 -12.52 -10.46 11.16
N PHE A 50 -13.25 -10.97 10.16
CA PHE A 50 -14.24 -10.22 9.37
C PHE A 50 -13.71 -9.05 8.52
N GLY A 51 -12.39 -8.95 8.31
CA GLY A 51 -11.81 -7.96 7.41
C GLY A 51 -11.59 -6.58 8.03
N ASP A 52 -11.55 -6.50 9.36
CA ASP A 52 -11.25 -5.25 10.06
C ASP A 52 -9.76 -4.93 9.98
N PHE A 53 -9.41 -3.84 9.29
CA PHE A 53 -8.02 -3.37 9.22
C PHE A 53 -7.48 -3.02 10.61
N CYS A 54 -6.38 -3.67 11.01
CA CYS A 54 -5.77 -3.49 12.32
C CYS A 54 -4.35 -2.92 12.27
N GLY A 55 -3.72 -2.87 11.10
CA GLY A 55 -2.35 -2.39 11.03
C GLY A 55 -1.62 -2.59 9.72
N VAL A 56 -0.34 -2.25 9.74
CA VAL A 56 0.60 -2.56 8.66
C VAL A 56 1.87 -3.16 9.23
N LEU A 57 2.42 -4.10 8.48
CA LEU A 57 3.74 -4.69 8.69
C LEU A 57 4.70 -4.18 7.60
N VAL A 58 5.78 -3.54 8.02
CA VAL A 58 6.90 -3.18 7.12
C VAL A 58 8.07 -4.08 7.46
N SER A 59 8.47 -4.91 6.49
CA SER A 59 9.62 -5.81 6.61
C SER A 59 10.37 -5.86 5.29
N ARG A 60 11.70 -6.02 5.35
CA ARG A 60 12.50 -6.22 4.14
C ARG A 60 12.13 -7.52 3.42
N GLU A 61 11.72 -8.54 4.16
CA GLU A 61 11.34 -9.86 3.64
C GLU A 61 10.18 -9.78 2.64
N LEU A 62 9.33 -8.75 2.72
CA LEU A 62 8.27 -8.51 1.74
C LEU A 62 8.84 -8.25 0.34
N ASN A 63 9.99 -7.59 0.22
CA ASN A 63 10.62 -7.32 -1.08
C ASN A 63 11.22 -8.59 -1.72
N ALA A 64 11.41 -9.66 -0.94
CA ALA A 64 11.92 -10.93 -1.43
C ALA A 64 10.79 -11.88 -1.88
N GLN A 65 9.52 -11.49 -1.71
CA GLN A 65 8.39 -12.31 -2.13
C GLN A 65 8.29 -12.35 -3.66
N PRO A 66 7.91 -13.49 -4.26
CA PRO A 66 7.87 -13.62 -5.73
C PRO A 66 6.93 -12.63 -6.43
N TRP A 67 5.84 -12.24 -5.75
CA TRP A 67 4.87 -11.28 -6.26
C TRP A 67 5.33 -9.81 -6.18
N ALA A 68 6.36 -9.49 -5.38
CA ALA A 68 6.74 -8.11 -5.09
C ALA A 68 7.26 -7.35 -6.31
N SER A 69 8.06 -8.01 -7.17
CA SER A 69 8.57 -7.39 -8.40
C SER A 69 7.45 -7.12 -9.40
N VAL A 70 6.48 -8.02 -9.52
CA VAL A 70 5.31 -7.86 -10.41
C VAL A 70 4.49 -6.65 -9.97
N MET A 71 4.22 -6.52 -8.67
CA MET A 71 3.50 -5.38 -8.11
C MET A 71 4.28 -4.07 -8.31
N ALA A 72 5.61 -4.08 -8.09
CA ALA A 72 6.47 -2.92 -8.29
C ALA A 72 6.46 -2.43 -9.75
N GLU A 73 6.56 -3.34 -10.71
CA GLU A 73 6.53 -3.00 -12.14
C GLU A 73 5.17 -2.43 -12.55
N ALA A 74 4.07 -3.05 -12.11
CA ALA A 74 2.72 -2.58 -12.39
C ALA A 74 2.47 -1.19 -11.76
N GLY A 75 2.87 -0.99 -10.51
CA GLY A 75 2.72 0.28 -9.82
C GLY A 75 3.60 1.39 -10.39
N LEU A 76 4.84 1.10 -10.82
CA LEU A 76 5.68 2.08 -11.52
C LEU A 76 5.08 2.46 -12.88
N CYS A 77 4.48 1.50 -13.59
CA CYS A 77 3.73 1.79 -14.81
C CYS A 77 2.58 2.76 -14.53
N LEU A 78 1.76 2.48 -13.51
CA LEU A 78 0.66 3.35 -13.08
C LEU A 78 1.16 4.74 -12.66
N ALA A 79 2.23 4.80 -11.86
CA ALA A 79 2.80 6.05 -11.36
C ALA A 79 3.27 6.98 -12.48
N ARG A 80 3.88 6.43 -13.56
CA ARG A 80 4.28 7.21 -14.74
C ARG A 80 3.07 7.77 -15.49
N HIS A 81 1.99 6.99 -15.61
CA HIS A 81 0.74 7.48 -16.21
C HIS A 81 0.11 8.59 -15.36
N LEU A 82 0.07 8.41 -14.05
CA LEU A 82 -0.39 9.44 -13.12
C LEU A 82 0.45 10.71 -13.23
N GLN A 83 1.77 10.59 -13.30
CA GLN A 83 2.67 11.73 -13.50
C GLN A 83 2.38 12.47 -14.82
N ALA A 84 2.18 11.73 -15.91
CA ALA A 84 1.82 12.30 -17.21
C ALA A 84 0.45 13.01 -17.20
N MET A 85 -0.46 12.60 -16.31
CA MET A 85 -1.74 13.26 -16.05
C MET A 85 -1.61 14.47 -15.11
N GLY A 86 -0.43 14.75 -14.57
CA GLY A 86 -0.15 15.88 -13.68
C GLY A 86 -0.29 15.57 -12.18
N TYR A 87 -0.40 14.30 -11.80
CA TYR A 87 -0.37 13.91 -10.39
C TYR A 87 1.02 14.17 -9.79
N VAL A 88 1.05 14.74 -8.59
CA VAL A 88 2.27 15.00 -7.81
C VAL A 88 1.98 14.68 -6.35
N GLY A 89 2.84 13.89 -5.71
CA GLY A 89 2.71 13.53 -4.30
C GLY A 89 2.82 12.04 -4.04
N HIS A 90 2.37 11.63 -2.84
CA HIS A 90 2.38 10.24 -2.40
C HIS A 90 1.07 9.55 -2.69
N PHE A 91 1.14 8.31 -3.18
CA PHE A 91 0.00 7.41 -3.19
C PHE A 91 0.40 5.99 -2.78
N ASP A 92 -0.50 5.27 -2.13
CA ASP A 92 -0.38 3.83 -1.92
C ASP A 92 -1.18 3.09 -2.99
N LEU A 93 -0.62 1.99 -3.47
CA LEU A 93 -1.29 1.01 -4.33
C LEU A 93 -1.56 -0.24 -3.52
N ASP A 94 -2.83 -0.51 -3.24
CA ASP A 94 -3.26 -1.67 -2.48
C ASP A 94 -3.59 -2.82 -3.44
N ALA A 95 -3.22 -4.02 -3.05
CA ALA A 95 -3.46 -5.23 -3.82
C ALA A 95 -3.78 -6.41 -2.90
N VAL A 96 -4.31 -7.48 -3.50
CA VAL A 96 -4.35 -8.80 -2.89
C VAL A 96 -3.52 -9.78 -3.71
N VAL A 97 -2.98 -10.79 -3.03
CA VAL A 97 -2.24 -11.88 -3.66
C VAL A 97 -2.94 -13.21 -3.36
N ASP A 98 -3.21 -14.00 -4.40
CA ASP A 98 -3.82 -15.32 -4.27
C ASP A 98 -2.80 -16.41 -3.89
N ASP A 99 -3.26 -17.64 -3.68
CA ASP A 99 -2.40 -18.78 -3.32
C ASP A 99 -1.45 -19.20 -4.47
N ASP A 100 -1.67 -18.73 -5.69
CA ASP A 100 -0.82 -18.92 -6.89
C ASP A 100 0.17 -17.75 -7.10
N GLU A 101 0.32 -16.86 -6.11
CA GLU A 101 1.17 -15.66 -6.14
C GLU A 101 0.76 -14.61 -7.20
N ARG A 102 -0.49 -14.64 -7.66
CA ARG A 102 -1.01 -13.65 -8.61
C ARG A 102 -1.44 -12.38 -7.87
N VAL A 103 -0.96 -11.25 -8.37
CA VAL A 103 -1.27 -9.91 -7.84
C VAL A 103 -2.54 -9.35 -8.49
N TYR A 104 -3.49 -8.91 -7.67
CA TYR A 104 -4.70 -8.22 -8.10
C TYR A 104 -4.71 -6.81 -7.47
N LEU A 105 -4.58 -5.77 -8.30
CA LEU A 105 -4.62 -4.39 -7.83
C LEU A 105 -6.06 -3.99 -7.48
N LEU A 106 -6.24 -3.37 -6.31
CA LEU A 106 -7.56 -3.00 -5.79
C LEU A 106 -7.81 -1.49 -5.86
N GLU A 107 -6.98 -0.70 -5.18
CA GLU A 107 -7.22 0.73 -5.06
C GLU A 107 -5.95 1.57 -5.02
N VAL A 108 -6.13 2.85 -5.33
CA VAL A 108 -5.10 3.89 -5.21
C VAL A 108 -5.52 4.87 -4.12
N ASN A 109 -4.72 4.97 -3.08
CA ASN A 109 -4.89 5.93 -2.01
C ASN A 109 -4.01 7.15 -2.26
N SER A 110 -4.57 8.21 -2.88
CA SER A 110 -3.84 9.40 -3.35
C SER A 110 -3.44 10.41 -2.26
N ARG A 111 -2.89 9.90 -1.15
CA ARG A 111 -2.46 10.65 0.03
C ARG A 111 -1.40 9.84 0.77
N ARG A 112 -0.66 10.51 1.67
CA ARG A 112 0.11 9.82 2.70
C ARG A 112 -0.82 8.98 3.59
N THR A 113 -0.42 7.77 3.94
CA THR A 113 -1.24 6.80 4.67
C THR A 113 -0.66 6.47 6.04
N GLY A 114 -1.26 5.48 6.69
CA GLY A 114 -0.76 4.96 7.96
C GLY A 114 0.63 4.35 7.87
N GLY A 115 1.02 3.81 6.71
CA GLY A 115 2.32 3.19 6.48
C GLY A 115 3.44 4.22 6.23
N THR A 116 3.12 5.37 5.62
CA THR A 116 4.10 6.46 5.40
C THR A 116 4.84 6.82 6.68
N HIS A 117 4.11 6.99 7.77
CA HIS A 117 4.69 7.36 9.07
C HIS A 117 5.53 6.25 9.68
N VAL A 118 5.21 4.98 9.42
CA VAL A 118 6.02 3.83 9.86
C VAL A 118 7.34 3.81 9.11
N HIS A 119 7.28 4.02 7.79
CA HIS A 119 8.47 4.10 6.96
C HIS A 119 9.36 5.31 7.33
N GLU A 120 8.78 6.49 7.51
CA GLU A 120 9.53 7.67 7.95
C GLU A 120 10.16 7.46 9.34
N PHE A 121 9.46 6.79 10.26
CA PHE A 121 10.03 6.41 11.55
C PHE A 121 11.21 5.46 11.39
N ALA A 122 11.09 4.42 10.55
CA ALA A 122 12.23 3.55 10.21
C ALA A 122 13.41 4.35 9.66
N HIS A 123 13.14 5.25 8.72
CA HIS A 123 14.17 6.07 8.08
C HIS A 123 14.88 6.94 9.11
N PHE A 124 14.14 7.57 10.02
CA PHE A 124 14.69 8.40 11.09
C PHE A 124 15.52 7.59 12.09
N MET A 125 15.01 6.44 12.54
CA MET A 125 15.66 5.64 13.57
C MET A 125 16.88 4.85 13.07
N PHE A 126 16.85 4.39 11.82
CA PHE A 126 17.85 3.46 11.27
C PHE A 126 18.69 4.03 10.13
N GLY A 127 18.57 5.33 9.81
CA GLY A 127 19.41 5.98 8.80
C GLY A 127 19.02 5.64 7.37
N GLY A 128 17.71 5.50 7.13
CA GLY A 128 17.13 5.40 5.79
C GLY A 128 16.91 4.00 5.24
N VAL A 129 17.42 2.97 5.91
CA VAL A 129 17.28 1.59 5.46
C VAL A 129 16.89 0.72 6.65
N LEU A 130 15.77 0.01 6.54
CA LEU A 130 15.36 -0.94 7.56
C LEU A 130 16.37 -2.10 7.61
N PRO A 131 16.98 -2.42 8.77
CA PRO A 131 17.91 -3.53 8.90
C PRO A 131 17.24 -4.88 8.61
N ASP A 132 17.98 -5.85 8.09
CA ASP A 132 17.43 -7.15 7.66
C ASP A 132 16.70 -7.91 8.78
N LYS A 133 17.09 -7.70 10.05
CA LYS A 133 16.52 -8.39 11.23
C LYS A 133 15.50 -7.54 11.98
N VAL A 134 14.92 -6.53 11.33
CA VAL A 134 13.93 -5.62 11.93
C VAL A 134 12.68 -5.62 11.07
N ALA A 135 11.54 -5.82 11.71
CA ALA A 135 10.23 -5.53 11.15
C ALA A 135 9.55 -4.48 12.03
N LEU A 136 8.79 -3.59 11.40
CA LEU A 136 7.95 -2.62 12.11
C LEU A 136 6.49 -3.01 11.96
N LEU A 137 5.84 -3.19 13.09
CA LEU A 137 4.41 -3.41 13.19
C LEU A 137 3.76 -2.14 13.74
N LYS A 138 2.89 -1.53 12.95
CA LYS A 138 1.92 -0.56 13.46
C LYS A 138 0.61 -1.30 13.66
N HIS A 139 0.23 -1.50 14.91
CA HIS A 139 -1.04 -2.12 15.28
C HIS A 139 -1.93 -1.10 16.00
N ARG A 140 -3.21 -1.06 15.63
CA ARG A 140 -4.25 -0.35 16.36
C ARG A 140 -5.08 -1.37 17.12
N SER A 141 -4.93 -1.41 18.44
CA SER A 141 -5.87 -2.13 19.30
C SER A 141 -7.16 -1.32 19.41
N SER A 142 -8.30 -1.94 19.10
CA SER A 142 -9.61 -1.39 19.43
C SER A 142 -10.03 -1.83 20.83
N GLU A 143 -9.95 -0.94 21.82
CA GLU A 143 -10.77 -0.94 23.05
C GLU A 143 -10.99 0.54 23.43
N ALA A 144 -12.16 1.06 23.82
CA ALA A 144 -13.39 0.45 24.30
C ALA A 144 -14.62 1.05 23.61
N GLY A 145 -15.58 0.21 23.25
CA GLY A 145 -16.97 0.64 23.18
C GLY A 145 -17.42 1.00 24.59
N THR A 146 -17.70 2.27 24.85
CA THR A 146 -18.69 2.61 25.87
C THR A 146 -20.04 2.56 25.17
N ALA A 147 -20.76 1.45 25.33
CA ALA A 147 -22.21 1.46 25.18
C ALA A 147 -22.79 2.49 26.17
N PRO A 148 -23.68 3.35 25.70
CA PRO A 148 -25.11 3.14 25.97
C PRO A 148 -25.99 3.04 24.72
#